data_AF-A0A9P0FM40-F1
#
_entry.id   AF-A0A9P0FM40-F1
#
_cell.length_a   1.000
_cell.length_b   1.000
_cell.length_c   1.000
_cell.angle_alpha   90.00
_cell.angle_beta   90.00
_cell.angle_gamma   90.00
#
_symmetry.space_group_name_H-M   'P 1'
#
loop_
_entity.id
_entity.type
_entity.pdbx_description
1 polymer ?
#
loop_
_entity_poly.entity_id
_entity_poly.type
_entity_poly.pdbx_seq_one_letter_code
_entity_poly.pdbx_strand_id
1 'polypeptide(L)'
;MDLFASSSSSSEDDYIEEEINRRKPPRITGFIETVVENCNNKEFQQHFRVSRAQFQELLNHLAPSLERQEGSVGRLRISAKKQLLSVLWLLATPESYR
;
A
#
# COMPACT_ATOMS: atom_id res chain seq x y z
N MET A 1 -54.92 -20.80 24.35
CA MET A 1 -54.63 -19.54 25.03
C MET A 1 -53.75 -19.94 26.21
N ASP A 2 -52.45 -19.70 26.27
CA ASP A 2 -51.61 -18.54 25.87
C ASP A 2 -50.31 -19.06 25.17
N LEU A 3 -49.78 -18.55 24.06
CA LEU A 3 -49.38 -17.18 23.68
C LEU A 3 -48.41 -16.53 24.69
N PHE A 4 -47.16 -17.00 24.74
CA PHE A 4 -45.92 -16.20 24.71
C PHE A 4 -44.70 -17.10 25.04
N ALA A 5 -44.13 -17.70 23.99
CA ALA A 5 -42.75 -18.19 24.01
C ALA A 5 -42.03 -17.61 22.80
N SER A 6 -41.88 -16.28 22.77
CA SER A 6 -40.93 -15.62 21.88
C SER A 6 -39.56 -15.61 22.57
N SER A 7 -38.88 -16.75 22.57
CA SER A 7 -37.42 -16.71 22.57
C SER A 7 -37.02 -16.16 21.21
N SER A 8 -36.56 -14.90 21.19
CA SER A 8 -35.87 -14.34 20.04
C SER A 8 -34.54 -15.09 19.91
N SER A 9 -34.58 -16.19 19.14
CA SER A 9 -33.38 -16.86 18.66
C SER A 9 -32.79 -15.97 17.58
N SER A 10 -32.05 -14.96 18.00
CA SER A 10 -31.20 -14.17 17.12
C SER A 10 -30.07 -15.09 16.66
N SER A 11 -30.26 -15.71 15.49
CA SER A 11 -29.31 -16.63 14.88
C SER A 11 -27.94 -15.97 14.73
N GLU A 12 -26.96 -16.49 15.46
CA GLU A 12 -25.55 -16.06 15.42
C GLU A 12 -24.85 -16.44 14.10
N ASP A 13 -25.54 -17.24 13.27
CA ASP A 13 -25.06 -17.72 11.98
C ASP A 13 -25.07 -16.66 10.88
N ASP A 14 -25.91 -15.61 10.98
CA ASP A 14 -25.97 -14.51 10.00
C ASP A 14 -24.74 -13.57 10.08
N TYR A 15 -23.93 -13.66 11.13
CA TYR A 15 -22.73 -12.80 11.29
C TYR A 15 -21.48 -13.37 10.62
N ILE A 16 -21.43 -14.68 10.32
CA ILE A 16 -20.21 -15.32 9.77
C ILE A 16 -20.17 -15.25 8.24
N GLU A 17 -21.32 -15.12 7.57
CA GLU A 17 -21.42 -15.22 6.12
C GLU A 17 -21.05 -13.91 5.38
N GLU A 18 -21.14 -12.74 6.04
CA GLU A 18 -20.74 -11.45 5.46
C GLU A 18 -19.23 -11.26 5.32
N GLU A 19 -18.41 -11.86 6.20
CA GLU A 19 -16.96 -11.64 6.21
C GLU A 19 -16.25 -12.39 5.05
N ILE A 20 -16.86 -13.49 4.58
CA ILE A 20 -16.31 -14.36 3.52
C ILE A 20 -16.54 -13.77 2.12
N ASN A 21 -17.58 -12.95 1.95
CA ASN A 21 -17.95 -12.38 0.65
C ASN A 21 -17.44 -10.96 0.40
N ARG A 22 -16.57 -10.42 1.27
CA ARG A 22 -15.84 -9.17 0.98
C ARG A 22 -14.79 -9.45 -0.10
N ARG A 23 -15.20 -9.44 -1.37
CA ARG A 23 -14.30 -9.49 -2.52
C ARG A 23 -13.28 -8.36 -2.38
N LYS A 24 -12.05 -8.70 -1.99
CA LYS A 24 -10.96 -7.73 -1.94
C LYS A 24 -10.75 -7.22 -3.36
N PRO A 25 -10.78 -5.89 -3.59
CA PRO A 25 -10.53 -5.38 -4.92
C PRO A 25 -9.15 -5.83 -5.39
N PRO A 26 -9.00 -6.18 -6.69
CA PRO A 26 -7.72 -6.56 -7.24
C PRO A 26 -6.72 -5.42 -7.00
N ARG A 27 -5.61 -5.74 -6.32
CA ARG A 27 -4.53 -4.78 -6.07
C ARG A 27 -3.53 -4.91 -7.21
N ILE A 28 -3.08 -3.77 -7.77
CA ILE A 28 -1.99 -3.76 -8.72
C ILE A 28 -0.73 -4.28 -8.02
N THR A 29 -0.12 -5.32 -8.57
CA THR A 29 1.13 -5.92 -8.09
C THR A 29 2.26 -5.64 -9.07
N GLY A 30 3.47 -5.39 -8.56
CA GLY A 30 4.65 -5.29 -9.40
C GLY A 30 4.82 -3.96 -10.16
N PHE A 31 4.02 -2.93 -9.87
CA PHE A 31 4.08 -1.65 -10.58
C PHE A 31 5.49 -1.05 -10.65
N ILE A 32 6.29 -1.19 -9.59
CA ILE A 32 7.64 -0.63 -9.55
C ILE A 32 8.56 -1.40 -10.48
N GLU A 33 8.51 -2.72 -10.41
CA GLU A 33 9.33 -3.63 -11.22
C GLU A 33 8.94 -3.61 -12.71
N THR A 34 7.66 -3.42 -13.03
CA THR A 34 7.18 -3.47 -14.41
C THR A 34 7.08 -2.10 -15.08
N VAL A 35 6.68 -1.06 -14.35
CA VAL A 35 6.43 0.27 -14.92
C VAL A 35 7.61 1.19 -14.63
N VAL A 36 7.98 1.33 -13.35
CA VAL A 36 9.02 2.31 -12.96
C VAL A 36 10.39 1.91 -13.50
N GLU A 37 10.72 0.63 -13.58
CA GLU A 37 12.01 0.18 -14.12
C GLU A 37 12.12 0.36 -15.64
N ASN A 38 11.03 0.17 -16.38
CA ASN A 38 11.00 0.32 -17.84
C ASN A 38 10.75 1.75 -18.33
N CYS A 39 10.36 2.65 -17.43
CA CYS A 39 10.09 4.05 -17.73
C CYS A 39 11.36 4.78 -18.23
N ASN A 40 11.26 5.66 -19.23
CA ASN A 40 12.41 6.45 -19.67
C ASN A 40 12.76 7.55 -18.64
N ASN A 41 13.97 8.11 -18.69
CA ASN A 41 14.43 9.18 -17.79
C ASN A 41 13.49 10.40 -17.77
N LYS A 42 12.97 10.79 -18.95
CA LYS A 42 12.05 11.92 -19.07
C LYS A 42 10.72 11.65 -18.39
N GLU A 43 10.14 10.48 -18.65
CA GLU A 43 8.87 10.04 -18.05
C GLU A 43 9.01 9.91 -16.53
N PHE A 44 10.12 9.35 -16.06
CA PHE A 44 10.41 9.23 -14.64
C PHE A 44 10.44 10.61 -13.98
N GLN A 45 11.13 11.58 -14.58
CA GLN A 45 11.20 12.94 -14.07
C GLN A 45 9.85 13.65 -14.10
N GLN A 46 9.00 13.41 -15.11
CA GLN A 46 7.65 13.96 -15.16
C GLN A 46 6.78 13.43 -14.01
N HIS A 47 6.88 12.14 -13.70
CA HIS A 47 6.09 11.49 -12.66
C HIS A 47 6.56 11.79 -11.24
N PHE A 48 7.87 11.75 -11.00
CA PHE A 48 8.44 11.88 -9.65
C PHE A 48 9.02 13.28 -9.37
N ARG A 49 9.04 14.17 -10.37
CA ARG A 49 9.64 15.52 -10.32
C ARG A 49 11.13 15.57 -9.93
N VAL A 50 11.80 14.42 -9.98
CA VAL A 50 13.24 14.27 -9.73
C VAL A 50 13.85 13.40 -10.82
N SER A 51 15.11 13.65 -11.18
CA SER A 51 15.82 12.78 -12.13
C SER A 51 16.16 11.42 -11.48
N ARG A 52 16.40 10.39 -12.32
CA ARG A 52 16.82 9.06 -11.82
C ARG A 52 18.12 9.12 -11.00
N ALA A 53 19.07 9.96 -11.42
CA ALA A 53 20.34 10.13 -10.71
C ALA A 53 20.10 10.72 -9.30
N GLN A 54 19.30 11.78 -9.20
CA GLN A 54 18.93 12.37 -7.91
C GLN A 54 18.15 11.40 -7.03
N PHE A 55 17.24 10.62 -7.61
CA PHE A 55 16.55 9.55 -6.88
C PHE A 55 17.54 8.54 -6.29
N GLN A 56 18.54 8.12 -7.07
CA GLN A 56 19.53 7.16 -6.60
C GLN A 56 20.44 7.72 -5.50
N GLU A 57 20.83 9.00 -5.58
CA GLU A 57 21.52 9.67 -4.47
C GLU A 57 20.66 9.74 -3.22
N LEU A 58 19.41 10.18 -3.33
CA LEU A 58 18.47 10.20 -2.21
C LEU A 58 18.27 8.82 -1.60
N LEU A 59 18.16 7.78 -2.44
CA LEU A 59 18.03 6.42 -1.98
C LEU A 59 19.28 5.97 -1.22
N ASN A 60 20.48 6.26 -1.70
CA ASN A 60 21.72 5.91 -1.01
C ASN A 60 21.85 6.62 0.35
N HIS A 61 21.41 7.88 0.44
CA HIS A 61 21.45 8.64 1.69
C HIS A 61 20.38 8.17 2.70
N LEU A 62 19.19 7.81 2.23
CA LEU A 62 18.06 7.48 3.09
C LEU A 62 17.90 5.98 3.36
N ALA A 63 18.42 5.10 2.50
CA ALA A 63 18.33 3.65 2.68
C ALA A 63 18.82 3.20 4.07
N PRO A 64 19.96 3.67 4.61
CA PRO A 64 20.39 3.27 5.95
C PRO A 64 19.40 3.61 7.06
N SER A 65 18.59 4.66 6.90
CA SER A 65 17.58 5.08 7.88
C SER A 65 16.21 4.43 7.64
N LEU A 66 15.91 4.04 6.39
CA LEU A 66 14.66 3.42 6.00
C LEU A 66 14.70 1.89 6.13
N GLU A 67 15.89 1.31 6.01
CA GLU A 67 16.14 -0.10 6.23
C GLU A 67 16.09 -0.43 7.72
N ARG A 68 15.57 -1.62 7.99
CA ARG A 68 15.35 -2.12 9.34
C ARG A 68 16.71 -2.35 10.01
N GLN A 69 16.92 -1.85 11.22
CA GLN A 69 18.03 -2.32 12.05
C GLN A 69 17.89 -3.84 12.29
N GLU A 70 18.96 -4.58 12.05
CA GLU A 70 19.07 -6.01 12.33
C GLU A 70 18.52 -6.32 13.73
N GLY A 71 17.54 -7.22 13.80
CA GLY A 71 16.99 -7.72 15.07
C GLY A 71 15.58 -7.26 15.45
N SER A 72 14.93 -6.36 14.71
CA SER A 72 13.51 -6.08 15.01
C SER A 72 12.62 -7.24 14.54
N VAL A 73 11.68 -7.64 15.40
CA VAL A 73 10.68 -8.69 15.15
C VAL A 73 9.38 -8.04 14.65
N GLY A 74 8.73 -8.58 13.61
CA GLY A 74 7.42 -8.10 13.12
C GLY A 74 7.30 -7.99 11.59
N ARG A 75 6.21 -7.36 11.11
CA ARG A 75 5.85 -7.28 9.67
C ARG A 75 7.01 -6.78 8.79
N LEU A 76 7.32 -7.54 7.73
CA LEU A 76 8.26 -7.16 6.68
C LEU A 76 7.97 -5.74 6.20
N ARG A 77 8.95 -4.83 6.35
CA ARG A 77 8.79 -3.47 5.85
C ARG A 77 9.02 -3.47 4.34
N ILE A 78 8.23 -2.64 3.66
CA ILE A 78 8.41 -2.30 2.25
C ILE A 78 9.87 -1.85 2.04
N SER A 79 10.53 -2.20 0.94
CA SER A 79 11.93 -1.81 0.71
C SER A 79 12.10 -0.29 0.64
N ALA A 80 13.27 0.23 1.01
CA ALA A 80 13.55 1.68 1.02
C ALA A 80 13.25 2.33 -0.34
N LYS A 81 13.61 1.67 -1.45
CA LYS A 81 13.27 2.09 -2.83
C LYS A 81 11.77 2.31 -3.00
N LYS A 82 10.96 1.35 -2.57
CA LYS A 82 9.50 1.40 -2.72
C LYS A 82 8.88 2.48 -1.82
N GLN A 83 9.36 2.62 -0.58
CA GLN A 83 8.93 3.69 0.32
C GLN A 83 9.20 5.08 -0.28
N LEU A 84 10.43 5.30 -0.77
CA LEU A 84 10.84 6.58 -1.33
C LEU A 84 10.05 6.93 -2.60
N LEU A 85 9.85 5.96 -3.50
CA LEU A 85 9.04 6.16 -4.70
C LEU A 85 7.59 6.51 -4.36
N SER A 86 6.98 5.87 -3.36
CA SER A 86 5.62 6.20 -2.91
C SER A 86 5.51 7.62 -2.38
N VAL A 87 6.48 8.06 -1.57
CA VAL A 87 6.51 9.42 -1.03
C VAL A 87 6.71 10.44 -2.15
N LEU A 88 7.66 10.20 -3.06
CA LEU A 88 7.90 11.09 -4.19
C LEU A 88 6.66 11.20 -5.08
N TRP A 89 5.98 10.09 -5.37
CA TRP A 89 4.74 10.10 -6.14
C TRP A 89 3.65 10.94 -5.47
N LEU A 90 3.47 10.78 -4.16
CA LEU A 90 2.51 11.54 -3.37
C LEU A 90 2.82 13.05 -3.39
N LEU A 91 4.09 13.43 -3.20
CA LEU A 91 4.52 14.82 -3.17
C LEU A 91 4.56 15.47 -4.58
N ALA A 92 4.88 14.68 -5.60
CA ALA A 92 4.91 15.11 -6.99
C ALA A 92 3.51 15.38 -7.56
N THR A 93 2.46 14.85 -6.93
CA THR A 93 1.09 15.00 -7.38
C THR A 93 0.29 15.82 -6.36
N PRO A 94 0.36 17.17 -6.41
CA PRO A 94 -0.37 18.03 -5.48
C PRO A 94 -1.90 17.96 -5.59
N GLU A 95 -2.43 17.18 -6.54
CA GLU A 95 -3.87 17.06 -6.84
C GLU A 95 -4.41 15.63 -6.56
N SER A 96 -4.28 15.14 -5.33
CA SER A 96 -5.05 13.96 -4.87
C SER A 96 -6.27 14.32 -4.01
N TYR A 97 -6.55 15.62 -3.84
CA TYR A 97 -7.77 16.17 -3.24
C TYR A 97 -8.49 17.03 -4.28
N ARG A 98 -9.30 16.41 -5.15
CA ARG A 98 -10.29 17.12 -5.96
C ARG A 98 -11.60 16.38 -5.92
#